data_AF-A0A9D2DAI1-F1
#
_entry.id   AF-A0A9D2DAI1-F1
#
_cell.length_a   1.000
_cell.length_b   1.000
_cell.length_c   1.000
_cell.angle_alpha   90.00
_cell.angle_beta   90.00
_cell.angle_gamma   90.00
#
_symmetry.space_group_name_H-M   'P 1'
#
loop_
_entity.id
_entity.type
_entity.pdbx_description
1 polymer ?
#
loop_
_entity_poly.entity_id
_entity_poly.type
_entity_poly.pdbx_seq_one_letter_code
_entity_poly.pdbx_strand_id
1 'polypeptide(L)'
;MEIETKLKVLNKEFSLEYDKNPIESIQSRVKSNAGIMRKLKRKGLPLTLESIEKNIWDVAGLRVICAFPEDVYLVKRCILAQDDIRLIQEKDYIKNPKPSGYLL
;
A
#
# COMPACT_ATOMS: atom_id res chain seq x y z
N MET A 1 -8.42 3.55 8.84
CA MET A 1 -7.11 4.28 8.75
C MET A 1 -7.33 5.53 7.93
N GLU A 2 -6.59 6.61 8.17
CA GLU A 2 -6.78 7.88 7.43
C GLU A 2 -6.65 7.70 5.90
N ILE A 3 -5.59 7.02 5.44
CA ILE A 3 -5.37 6.70 4.02
C ILE A 3 -6.51 5.86 3.42
N GLU A 4 -7.13 4.98 4.22
CA GLU A 4 -8.27 4.19 3.76
C GLU A 4 -9.50 5.08 3.47
N THR A 5 -9.74 6.09 4.31
CA THR A 5 -10.81 7.05 4.09
C THR A 5 -10.55 7.87 2.82
N LYS A 6 -9.33 8.37 2.63
CA LYS A 6 -8.93 9.08 1.40
C LYS A 6 -9.17 8.25 0.15
N LEU A 7 -8.85 6.96 0.17
CA LEU A 7 -9.10 6.05 -0.95
C LEU A 7 -10.59 5.76 -1.18
N LYS A 8 -11.40 5.67 -0.12
CA LYS A 8 -12.86 5.52 -0.24
C LYS A 8 -13.50 6.76 -0.86
N VAL A 9 -13.04 7.94 -0.49
CA VAL A 9 -13.47 9.22 -1.10
C VAL A 9 -13.10 9.25 -2.57
N LEU A 10 -11.83 8.95 -2.90
CA LEU A 10 -11.36 8.89 -4.28
C LEU A 10 -12.16 7.89 -5.13
N ASN A 11 -12.47 6.71 -4.59
CA ASN A 11 -13.30 5.72 -5.29
C ASN A 11 -14.70 6.27 -5.60
N LYS A 12 -15.30 7.00 -4.65
CA LYS A 12 -16.62 7.61 -4.82
C LYS A 12 -16.59 8.73 -5.87
N GLU A 13 -15.52 9.53 -5.91
CA GLU A 13 -15.33 10.56 -6.93
C GLU A 13 -15.22 9.94 -8.32
N PHE A 14 -14.44 8.85 -8.47
CA PHE A 14 -14.38 8.13 -9.74
C PHE A 14 -15.74 7.59 -10.18
N SER A 15 -16.54 7.02 -9.27
CA SER A 15 -17.89 6.54 -9.61
C SER A 15 -18.85 7.64 -10.08
N LEU A 16 -18.60 8.91 -9.71
CA LEU A 16 -19.46 10.04 -10.04
C LEU A 16 -19.03 10.75 -11.33
N GLU A 17 -17.72 10.92 -11.53
CA GLU A 17 -17.17 11.65 -12.69
C GLU A 17 -16.93 10.75 -13.90
N TYR A 18 -16.62 9.47 -13.69
CA TYR A 18 -16.25 8.53 -14.74
C TYR A 18 -17.17 7.32 -14.67
N ASP A 19 -17.67 6.84 -15.81
CA ASP A 19 -18.48 5.61 -15.88
C ASP A 19 -17.61 4.34 -15.68
N LYS A 20 -16.56 4.47 -14.85
CA LYS A 20 -15.53 3.47 -14.55
C LYS A 20 -15.11 3.60 -13.09
N ASN A 21 -15.09 2.46 -12.41
CA ASN A 21 -14.57 2.32 -11.05
C ASN A 21 -13.17 1.68 -11.11
N PRO A 22 -12.08 2.46 -11.01
CA PRO A 22 -10.73 1.92 -11.07
C PRO A 22 -10.38 1.08 -9.83
N ILE A 23 -11.10 1.24 -8.72
CA ILE A 23 -10.89 0.51 -7.47
C ILE A 23 -12.03 -0.48 -7.24
N GLU A 24 -11.71 -1.78 -7.21
CA GLU A 24 -12.68 -2.85 -6.92
C GLU A 24 -12.85 -3.05 -5.41
N SER A 25 -11.75 -3.03 -4.66
CA SER A 25 -11.79 -3.18 -3.21
C SER A 25 -10.57 -2.60 -2.51
N ILE A 26 -10.78 -2.18 -1.26
CA ILE A 26 -9.76 -1.63 -0.39
C ILE A 26 -9.73 -2.49 0.88
N GLN A 27 -8.57 -3.05 1.20
CA GLN A 27 -8.34 -3.83 2.41
C GLN A 27 -7.26 -3.16 3.25
N SER A 28 -7.59 -2.82 4.49
CA SER A 28 -6.63 -2.31 5.46
C SER A 28 -6.30 -3.37 6.50
N ARG A 29 -5.06 -3.36 7.00
CA ARG A 29 -4.64 -4.23 8.11
C ARG A 29 -3.57 -3.55 8.94
N VAL A 30 -3.57 -3.85 10.23
CA VAL A 30 -2.45 -3.59 11.12
C VAL A 30 -1.77 -4.91 11.42
N LYS A 31 -0.45 -4.97 11.26
CA LYS A 31 0.34 -6.16 11.54
C LYS A 31 0.29 -6.47 13.03
N SER A 32 0.00 -7.71 13.39
CA SER A 32 0.00 -8.12 14.81
C SER A 32 1.39 -8.02 15.43
N ASN A 33 1.45 -7.80 16.74
CA ASN A 33 2.70 -7.74 17.51
C ASN A 33 3.57 -8.99 17.28
N ALA A 34 2.95 -10.18 17.31
CA ALA A 34 3.64 -11.44 17.01
C ALA A 34 4.20 -11.48 15.57
N GLY A 35 3.52 -10.86 14.60
CA GLY A 35 4.01 -10.71 13.23
C GLY A 35 5.18 -9.74 13.10
N ILE A 36 5.17 -8.64 13.86
CA ILE A 36 6.27 -7.67 13.91
C ILE A 36 7.51 -8.33 14.53
N MET A 37 7.36 -8.97 15.70
CA MET A 37 8.45 -9.66 16.38
C MET A 37 9.09 -10.74 15.51
N ARG A 38 8.29 -11.56 14.81
CA ARG A 38 8.81 -12.57 13.87
C ARG A 38 9.61 -11.94 12.73
N LYS A 39 9.16 -10.79 12.20
CA LYS A 39 9.86 -10.10 11.11
C LYS A 39 11.19 -9.50 11.56
N LEU A 40 11.25 -8.93 12.76
CA LEU A 40 12.49 -8.46 13.38
C LEU A 40 13.48 -9.61 13.61
N LYS A 41 13.02 -10.72 14.21
CA LYS A 41 13.84 -11.92 14.41
C LYS A 41 14.42 -12.45 13.10
N ARG A 42 13.61 -12.55 12.04
CA ARG A 42 14.08 -13.00 10.71
C ARG A 42 15.12 -12.05 10.10
N LYS A 43 15.08 -10.76 10.43
CA LYS A 43 16.07 -9.77 10.00
C LYS A 43 17.29 -9.68 10.94
N GLY A 44 17.33 -10.45 12.04
CA GLY A 44 18.39 -10.35 13.04
C GLY A 44 18.41 -9.03 13.80
N LEU A 45 17.28 -8.32 13.89
CA LEU A 45 17.20 -6.99 14.49
C LEU A 45 16.79 -7.03 15.97
N PRO A 46 17.23 -6.05 16.79
CA PRO A 46 16.80 -5.93 18.18
C PRO A 46 15.28 -5.79 18.32
N LEU A 47 14.71 -6.34 19.39
CA LEU A 47 13.29 -6.25 19.73
C LEU A 47 12.99 -4.96 20.52
N THR A 48 13.39 -3.82 19.98
CA THR A 48 13.18 -2.49 20.58
C THR A 48 12.19 -1.68 19.74
N LEU A 49 11.53 -0.70 20.36
CA LEU A 49 10.60 0.19 19.66
C LEU A 49 11.29 0.93 18.50
N GLU A 50 12.47 1.47 18.76
CA GLU A 50 13.30 2.16 17.78
C GLU A 50 13.64 1.28 16.57
N SER A 51 13.93 -0.01 16.81
CA SER A 51 14.21 -0.97 15.75
C SER A 51 12.96 -1.24 14.89
N ILE A 52 11.77 -1.27 15.49
CA ILE A 52 10.50 -1.39 14.75
C ILE A 52 10.32 -0.18 13.84
N GLU A 53 10.40 1.02 14.41
CA GLU A 53 10.16 2.29 13.70
C GLU A 53 11.11 2.47 12.51
N LYS A 54 12.40 2.14 12.67
CA LYS A 54 13.41 2.33 11.62
C LYS A 54 13.39 1.26 10.53
N ASN A 55 12.86 0.06 10.80
CA ASN A 55 13.10 -1.10 9.92
C ASN A 55 11.85 -1.82 9.41
N ILE A 56 10.68 -1.55 10.00
CA ILE A 56 9.42 -2.23 9.67
C ILE A 56 8.45 -1.26 9.00
N TRP A 57 8.47 -1.28 7.67
CA TRP A 57 7.64 -0.41 6.82
C TRP A 57 6.20 -0.91 6.59
N ASP A 58 5.87 -2.13 7.00
CA ASP A 58 4.57 -2.79 6.76
C ASP A 58 3.77 -3.03 8.05
N VAL A 59 3.94 -2.16 9.06
CA VAL A 59 3.11 -2.20 10.28
C VAL A 59 1.66 -1.88 9.94
N ALA A 60 1.43 -0.78 9.21
CA ALA A 60 0.15 -0.40 8.66
C ALA A 60 0.18 -0.71 7.17
N GLY A 61 -0.68 -1.64 6.72
CA GLY A 61 -0.72 -2.09 5.34
C GLY A 61 -2.07 -1.80 4.72
N LEU A 62 -2.07 -1.27 3.51
CA LEU A 62 -3.26 -1.08 2.71
C LEU A 62 -3.07 -1.78 1.37
N ARG A 63 -4.10 -2.51 0.93
CA ARG A 63 -4.16 -3.18 -0.37
C ARG A 63 -5.33 -2.60 -1.15
N VAL A 64 -5.04 -2.06 -2.32
CA VAL A 64 -6.03 -1.62 -3.30
C VAL A 64 -6.05 -2.65 -4.42
N ILE A 65 -7.23 -3.19 -4.72
CA ILE A 65 -7.45 -4.06 -5.87
C ILE A 65 -8.08 -3.21 -6.97
N CYS A 66 -7.49 -3.23 -8.16
CA CYS A 66 -7.93 -2.46 -9.32
C CYS A 66 -8.33 -3.40 -10.44
N ALA A 67 -9.26 -2.96 -11.30
CA ALA A 67 -9.77 -3.78 -12.39
C ALA A 67 -8.75 -3.98 -13.52
N PHE A 68 -7.98 -2.94 -13.84
CA PHE A 68 -6.97 -2.99 -14.90
C PHE A 68 -5.58 -2.55 -14.41
N PRO A 69 -4.48 -3.02 -15.05
CA PRO A 69 -3.12 -2.56 -14.71
C PRO A 69 -2.93 -1.05 -14.83
N GLU A 70 -3.60 -0.40 -15.79
CA GLU A 70 -3.55 1.05 -16.00
C GLU A 70 -4.13 1.82 -14.80
N ASP A 71 -5.16 1.26 -14.15
CA ASP A 71 -5.82 1.84 -12.98
C ASP A 71 -4.88 1.91 -11.77
N VAL A 72 -3.94 0.95 -11.65
CA VAL A 72 -2.92 0.97 -10.59
C VAL A 72 -2.11 2.26 -10.67
N TYR A 73 -1.72 2.67 -11.88
CA TYR A 73 -0.97 3.90 -12.09
C TYR A 73 -1.83 5.14 -11.92
N LEU A 74 -3.12 5.09 -12.28
CA LEU A 74 -4.06 6.18 -12.04
C LEU A 74 -4.22 6.44 -10.54
N VAL A 75 -4.56 5.40 -9.77
CA VAL A 75 -4.73 5.50 -8.31
C VAL A 75 -3.43 5.96 -7.65
N LYS A 76 -2.27 5.44 -8.06
CA LYS A 76 -0.96 5.91 -7.58
C LYS A 76 -0.79 7.42 -7.81
N ARG A 77 -1.07 7.93 -9.01
CA ARG A 77 -0.95 9.37 -9.31
C ARG A 77 -1.87 10.21 -8.42
N CYS A 78 -3.13 9.81 -8.25
CA CYS A 78 -4.09 10.53 -7.42
C CYS A 78 -3.68 10.56 -5.94
N ILE A 79 -3.13 9.46 -5.40
CA ILE A 79 -2.59 9.42 -4.04
C ILE A 79 -1.39 10.35 -3.89
N LEU A 80 -0.45 10.31 -4.83
CA LEU A 80 0.78 11.12 -4.78
C LEU A 80 0.56 12.61 -5.09
N ALA A 81 -0.60 12.98 -5.63
CA ALA A 81 -0.98 14.36 -5.86
C ALA A 81 -1.47 15.07 -4.58
N GLN A 82 -1.75 14.32 -3.50
CA GLN A 82 -2.14 14.89 -2.22
C GLN A 82 -0.92 15.50 -1.51
N ASP A 83 -1.08 16.69 -0.96
CA ASP A 83 -0.02 17.47 -0.32
C ASP A 83 0.48 16.86 1.00
N ASP A 84 -0.34 16.06 1.66
CA ASP A 84 -0.04 15.36 2.90
C ASP A 84 0.57 13.95 2.70
N ILE A 85 0.86 13.55 1.46
CA ILE A 85 1.45 12.25 1.13
C ILE A 85 2.81 12.41 0.47
N ARG A 86 3.82 11.74 1.04
CA ARG A 86 5.18 11.69 0.48
C ARG A 86 5.59 10.28 0.09
N LEU A 87 6.04 10.11 -1.15
CA LEU A 87 6.67 8.87 -1.60
C LEU A 87 8.06 8.71 -0.94
N ILE A 88 8.23 7.65 -0.16
CA ILE A 88 9.52 7.29 0.45
C ILE A 88 10.26 6.24 -0.37
N GLN A 89 9.53 5.21 -0.82
CA GLN A 89 10.07 4.14 -1.64
C GLN A 89 9.00 3.57 -2.56
N GLU A 90 9.40 3.20 -3.78
CA GLU A 90 8.55 2.50 -4.74
C GLU A 90 9.20 1.19 -5.18
N LYS A 91 8.36 0.16 -5.36
CA LYS A 91 8.74 -1.11 -6.01
C LYS A 91 7.65 -1.51 -7.00
N ASP A 92 7.93 -1.30 -8.28
CA ASP A 92 7.01 -1.62 -9.37
C ASP A 92 7.31 -3.01 -9.94
N TYR A 93 6.53 -4.00 -9.49
CA TYR A 93 6.60 -5.37 -9.98
C TYR A 93 5.76 -5.64 -11.23
N ILE A 94 4.95 -4.67 -11.68
CA ILE A 94 4.24 -4.76 -12.98
C ILE A 94 5.27 -4.52 -14.10
N LYS A 95 6.07 -3.46 -13.96
CA LYS A 95 7.14 -3.13 -14.91
C LYS A 95 8.36 -4.04 -14.77
N ASN A 96 8.73 -4.42 -13.54
CA ASN A 96 9.88 -5.28 -13.27
C ASN A 96 9.46 -6.51 -12.45
N PRO A 97 8.89 -7.54 -13.10
CA PRO A 97 8.45 -8.75 -12.41
C PRO A 97 9.59 -9.41 -11.65
N LYS A 98 9.27 -10.03 -10.52
CA LYS A 98 10.25 -10.86 -9.80
C LYS A 98 10.65 -12.06 -10.67
N PRO A 99 11.86 -12.62 -10.51
CA PRO A 99 12.27 -13.85 -11.19
C PRO A 99 11.31 -15.02 -10.96
N SER A 100 10.59 -15.03 -9.83
CA SER A 100 9.55 -16.02 -9.52
C SER A 100 8.24 -15.85 -10.31
N GLY A 101 8.12 -14.83 -11.17
CA GLY A 101 6.88 -14.47 -11.88
C GLY A 101 5.82 -13.82 -10.99
N TYR A 102 6.12 -13.58 -9.72
CA TYR A 102 5.15 -13.03 -8.77
C TYR A 102 5.09 -11.51 -8.87
N LEU A 103 3.93 -10.99 -9.30
CA LEU A 103 3.64 -9.57 -9.54
C LEU A 103 3.19 -8.81 -8.28
N LEU A 104 3.05 -9.50 -7.14
CA LEU A 104 2.55 -8.98 -5.86
C LEU A 104 3.61 -8.98 -4.73
#